data_AF-A0AAE1TC13-F1
#
_entry.id   AF-A0AAE1TC13-F1
#
_cell.length_a   1.000
_cell.length_b   1.000
_cell.length_c   1.000
_cell.angle_alpha   90.00
_cell.angle_beta   90.00
_cell.angle_gamma   90.00
#
_symmetry.space_group_name_H-M   'P 1'
#
loop_
_entity.id
_entity.type
_entity.pdbx_description
1 polymer ?
#
loop_
_entity_poly.entity_id
_entity_poly.type
_entity_poly.pdbx_seq_one_letter_code
_entity_poly.pdbx_strand_id
1 'polypeptide(L)'
;MFAGASTRGGSRCFSCSFKRGSLYWFRCLVENVPSVTSSPREIPCSKSSTHDICMHPRNYSLARHFSRFASVPCSSEILFIQRTSRSGQGISKNWLLARYTSNASFELNINNDAVRFSLGKMPDNSNSTIKGEKKKKIKMSRKAKVKELRFYRLKAKKKMNSPNPEVRIRYKLEKAKRKEAWLIEKLQKFEVSKPPAETYDPEILTEEEIHYLKRTGEKKKNYVPVGRRGVFGGVVLNMHLHWKRHETVKVVCKPCRPGQVYEYAVELARLSKGIVIDIKPNNTIIFYRGKNYVQPKVMSPPDTLSKEKALEKYRYEQSLEHTSQFIEKLEEELEEYHQHLERFRKGREST
;
A
#
# COMPACT_ATOMS: atom_id res chain seq x y z
N MET A 1 -26.38 -67.07 -44.90
CA MET A 1 -27.70 -66.86 -44.26
C MET A 1 -27.74 -65.45 -43.68
N PHE A 2 -28.94 -64.99 -43.28
CA PHE A 2 -29.30 -63.68 -42.71
C PHE A 2 -28.22 -63.02 -41.82
N ALA A 3 -27.86 -61.74 -41.94
CA ALA A 3 -28.64 -60.48 -42.03
C ALA A 3 -29.06 -59.90 -40.66
N GLY A 4 -28.77 -58.60 -40.46
CA GLY A 4 -29.03 -57.82 -39.25
C GLY A 4 -28.46 -56.41 -39.43
N ALA A 5 -29.20 -55.47 -40.03
CA ALA A 5 -30.31 -54.69 -39.46
C ALA A 5 -29.82 -53.42 -38.73
N SER A 6 -30.31 -52.26 -39.17
CA SER A 6 -29.95 -50.94 -38.66
C SER A 6 -31.15 -50.27 -38.00
N THR A 7 -30.93 -49.58 -36.88
CA THR A 7 -31.96 -48.80 -36.18
C THR A 7 -31.48 -47.38 -35.90
N ARG A 8 -32.34 -46.39 -36.18
CA ARG A 8 -32.14 -44.96 -35.88
C ARG A 8 -32.90 -44.58 -34.61
N GLY A 9 -32.40 -43.56 -33.91
CA GLY A 9 -33.11 -42.85 -32.83
C GLY A 9 -32.19 -42.53 -31.65
N GLY A 10 -32.35 -41.42 -30.93
CA GLY A 10 -33.25 -40.29 -31.13
C GLY A 10 -32.92 -39.16 -30.15
N SER A 11 -33.02 -37.90 -30.57
CA SER A 11 -32.53 -36.76 -29.79
C SER A 11 -33.43 -36.34 -28.62
N ARG A 12 -32.84 -35.94 -27.49
CA ARG A 12 -33.46 -34.96 -26.58
C ARG A 12 -32.40 -34.24 -25.73
N CYS A 13 -32.42 -32.91 -25.74
CA CYS A 13 -31.57 -32.09 -24.88
C CYS A 13 -32.27 -31.82 -23.54
N PHE A 14 -31.50 -31.70 -22.45
CA PHE A 14 -31.98 -31.08 -21.22
C PHE A 14 -30.98 -30.00 -20.76
N SER A 15 -31.46 -28.76 -20.73
CA SER A 15 -30.77 -27.63 -20.11
C SER A 15 -31.10 -27.59 -18.61
N CYS A 16 -30.10 -27.54 -17.74
CA CYS A 16 -30.31 -27.34 -16.30
C CYS A 16 -29.55 -26.10 -15.81
N SER A 17 -30.29 -25.05 -15.46
CA SER A 17 -29.76 -23.81 -14.93
C SER A 17 -30.05 -23.69 -13.44
N PHE A 18 -29.03 -23.68 -12.59
CA PHE A 18 -29.19 -23.49 -11.15
C PHE A 18 -28.59 -22.17 -10.65
N LYS A 19 -29.32 -21.50 -9.75
CA LYS A 19 -28.88 -20.28 -9.03
C LYS A 19 -29.14 -20.44 -7.53
N ARG A 20 -28.11 -20.10 -6.74
CA ARG A 20 -28.14 -19.61 -5.34
C ARG A 20 -28.98 -20.36 -4.28
N GLY A 21 -28.23 -21.04 -3.40
CA GLY A 21 -28.46 -21.20 -1.95
C GLY A 21 -27.13 -21.71 -1.38
N SER A 22 -26.45 -21.12 -0.39
CA SER A 22 -26.84 -20.39 0.82
C SER A 22 -27.53 -21.27 1.87
N LEU A 23 -26.72 -22.02 2.62
CA LEU A 23 -26.77 -22.09 4.09
C LEU A 23 -25.47 -22.73 4.63
N TYR A 24 -25.07 -22.33 5.84
CA TYR A 24 -24.03 -23.03 6.62
C TYR A 24 -24.65 -24.25 7.31
N TRP A 25 -23.88 -25.33 7.46
CA TRP A 25 -23.82 -26.11 8.71
C TRP A 25 -22.52 -26.94 8.75
N PHE A 26 -21.80 -26.90 9.87
CA PHE A 26 -20.70 -27.84 10.15
C PHE A 26 -21.30 -29.16 10.65
N ARG A 27 -20.69 -30.30 10.29
CA ARG A 27 -20.89 -31.56 11.00
C ARG A 27 -19.59 -32.36 11.00
N CYS A 28 -18.94 -32.46 12.16
CA CYS A 28 -17.89 -33.44 12.38
C CYS A 28 -18.51 -34.84 12.40
N LEU A 29 -17.75 -35.84 11.94
CA LEU A 29 -17.99 -37.24 12.29
C LEU A 29 -17.05 -37.64 13.42
N VAL A 30 -17.49 -38.64 14.18
CA VAL A 30 -16.82 -39.17 15.37
C VAL A 30 -16.52 -40.64 15.11
N GLU A 31 -15.31 -41.07 15.45
CA GLU A 31 -14.98 -42.48 15.69
C GLU A 31 -14.57 -42.65 17.17
N ASN A 32 -14.73 -43.86 17.70
CA ASN A 32 -14.94 -44.08 19.13
C ASN A 32 -14.01 -45.18 19.70
N VAL A 33 -13.41 -44.88 20.88
CA VAL A 33 -13.31 -45.81 22.06
C VAL A 33 -12.39 -47.04 21.89
N PRO A 34 -11.89 -47.73 22.97
CA PRO A 34 -11.85 -47.48 24.43
C PRO A 34 -10.42 -47.10 24.92
N SER A 35 -9.98 -47.06 26.20
CA SER A 35 -10.41 -47.77 27.44
C SER A 35 -10.01 -47.08 28.76
N VAL A 36 -10.89 -47.20 29.77
CA VAL A 36 -10.63 -47.39 31.24
C VAL A 36 -9.56 -46.55 31.98
N THR A 37 -10.01 -45.77 32.98
CA THR A 37 -9.62 -45.83 34.43
C THR A 37 -10.58 -44.90 35.24
N SER A 38 -10.60 -44.97 36.59
CA SER A 38 -11.78 -44.68 37.42
C SER A 38 -11.65 -43.55 38.49
N SER A 39 -12.82 -43.02 38.90
CA SER A 39 -13.10 -42.33 40.19
C SER A 39 -12.51 -40.91 40.41
N PRO A 40 -12.99 -40.10 41.41
CA PRO A 40 -14.07 -40.36 42.39
C PRO A 40 -15.12 -39.25 42.64
N ARG A 41 -16.23 -39.68 43.28
CA ARG A 41 -17.11 -39.00 44.28
C ARG A 41 -17.75 -37.61 44.05
N GLU A 42 -19.07 -37.61 44.27
CA GLU A 42 -19.97 -36.49 44.63
C GLU A 42 -19.81 -36.14 46.15
N ILE A 43 -20.56 -35.28 46.89
CA ILE A 43 -21.81 -34.46 46.79
C ILE A 43 -21.81 -33.51 48.06
N PRO A 44 -22.75 -32.57 48.37
CA PRO A 44 -23.74 -31.77 47.62
C PRO A 44 -23.75 -30.24 47.95
N CYS A 45 -24.72 -29.51 47.38
CA CYS A 45 -25.54 -28.39 47.95
C CYS A 45 -24.97 -27.20 48.76
N SER A 46 -25.36 -25.99 48.33
CA SER A 46 -26.17 -25.06 49.17
C SER A 46 -27.04 -24.13 48.29
N LYS A 47 -28.03 -23.43 48.89
CA LYS A 47 -29.04 -22.60 48.19
C LYS A 47 -28.89 -21.12 48.53
N SER A 48 -29.29 -20.22 47.63
CA SER A 48 -30.07 -19.01 47.96
C SER A 48 -30.64 -18.34 46.70
N SER A 49 -31.60 -17.45 46.89
CA SER A 49 -32.32 -16.71 45.84
C SER A 49 -32.37 -15.23 46.22
N THR A 50 -32.41 -14.34 45.23
CA THR A 50 -33.20 -13.09 45.31
C THR A 50 -33.42 -12.50 43.92
N HIS A 51 -34.35 -11.55 43.82
CA HIS A 51 -34.99 -11.10 42.57
C HIS A 51 -34.80 -9.59 42.33
N ASP A 52 -35.09 -9.20 41.08
CA ASP A 52 -35.70 -7.92 40.67
C ASP A 52 -34.92 -6.58 40.49
N ILE A 53 -35.65 -5.70 39.78
CA ILE A 53 -35.52 -4.26 39.51
C ILE A 53 -34.64 -3.84 38.32
N CYS A 54 -35.33 -3.65 37.19
CA CYS A 54 -34.91 -2.87 36.02
C CYS A 54 -34.82 -1.37 36.33
N MET A 55 -33.84 -0.65 35.75
CA MET A 55 -33.80 0.83 35.77
C MET A 55 -33.41 1.47 34.42
N HIS A 56 -34.31 2.34 33.97
CA HIS A 56 -34.17 3.42 32.99
C HIS A 56 -35.09 4.57 33.51
N PRO A 57 -34.99 5.84 33.05
CA PRO A 57 -34.16 6.38 31.96
C PRO A 57 -33.39 7.67 32.37
N ARG A 58 -32.82 8.40 31.39
CA ARG A 58 -33.19 9.81 31.08
C ARG A 58 -32.35 10.42 29.96
N ASN A 59 -33.03 11.05 29.00
CA ASN A 59 -32.46 12.07 28.11
C ASN A 59 -32.84 13.45 28.65
N TYR A 60 -32.01 14.47 28.40
CA TYR A 60 -32.44 15.86 28.44
C TYR A 60 -31.92 16.64 27.23
N SER A 61 -32.80 17.48 26.69
CA SER A 61 -32.50 18.48 25.68
C SER A 61 -33.19 19.78 26.10
N LEU A 62 -32.51 20.92 25.95
CA LEU A 62 -33.09 22.26 26.10
C LEU A 62 -32.25 23.28 25.32
N ALA A 63 -32.82 24.45 25.02
CA ALA A 63 -32.20 25.48 24.20
C ALA A 63 -32.75 26.89 24.53
N ARG A 64 -32.07 27.93 23.99
CA ARG A 64 -32.30 29.38 24.21
C ARG A 64 -31.79 29.85 25.60
N HIS A 65 -31.56 31.14 25.90
CA HIS A 65 -31.98 32.41 25.24
C HIS A 65 -30.83 33.44 25.03
N PHE A 66 -31.13 34.53 24.31
CA PHE A 66 -30.24 35.67 24.01
C PHE A 66 -30.35 36.83 25.03
N SER A 67 -29.31 37.65 25.14
CA SER A 67 -29.36 39.06 25.61
C SER A 67 -28.24 39.93 24.96
N ARG A 68 -28.25 41.26 25.20
CA ARG A 68 -27.48 42.33 24.52
C ARG A 68 -27.28 43.53 25.46
N PHE A 69 -26.40 44.52 25.25
CA PHE A 69 -25.29 44.73 24.28
C PHE A 69 -23.92 44.60 25.03
N ALA A 70 -22.78 45.29 24.84
CA ALA A 70 -22.23 46.37 23.99
C ALA A 70 -20.67 46.19 23.93
N SER A 71 -19.80 47.04 23.34
CA SER A 71 -19.89 48.37 22.71
C SER A 71 -18.85 48.53 21.55
N VAL A 72 -18.54 49.77 21.14
CA VAL A 72 -17.77 50.22 19.94
C VAL A 72 -17.07 51.56 20.36
N PRO A 73 -15.90 52.08 19.84
CA PRO A 73 -15.44 52.02 18.45
C PRO A 73 -13.91 51.94 18.12
N CYS A 74 -13.57 51.62 16.85
CA CYS A 74 -12.96 52.57 15.89
C CYS A 74 -13.01 52.04 14.43
N SER A 75 -12.79 52.91 13.44
CA SER A 75 -12.92 52.73 11.97
C SER A 75 -11.80 51.89 11.31
N SER A 76 -11.87 51.39 10.06
CA SER A 76 -12.74 51.65 8.86
C SER A 76 -12.99 50.30 8.11
N GLU A 77 -14.07 50.01 7.36
CA GLU A 77 -14.68 50.68 6.18
C GLU A 77 -13.67 50.82 5.01
N ILE A 78 -13.82 50.29 3.78
CA ILE A 78 -14.95 50.03 2.83
C ILE A 78 -14.58 48.85 1.87
N LEU A 79 -15.42 48.12 1.09
CA LEU A 79 -16.79 47.53 1.16
C LEU A 79 -16.95 46.46 0.02
N PHE A 80 -17.45 45.24 0.32
CA PHE A 80 -18.22 44.32 -0.58
C PHE A 80 -17.53 43.73 -1.86
N ILE A 81 -18.03 42.69 -2.56
CA ILE A 81 -19.35 42.03 -2.65
C ILE A 81 -19.30 40.52 -2.34
N GLN A 82 -20.37 40.00 -1.72
CA GLN A 82 -20.61 38.58 -1.42
C GLN A 82 -21.94 38.10 -2.05
N ARG A 83 -21.97 36.91 -2.67
CA ARG A 83 -23.16 36.06 -2.97
C ARG A 83 -22.70 34.76 -3.65
N THR A 84 -23.27 33.57 -3.46
CA THR A 84 -24.16 33.04 -2.40
C THR A 84 -24.05 31.51 -2.42
N SER A 85 -24.27 30.84 -1.28
CA SER A 85 -24.45 29.39 -1.25
C SER A 85 -25.88 29.00 -1.66
N ARG A 86 -26.03 28.00 -2.54
CA ARG A 86 -27.24 27.18 -2.61
C ARG A 86 -26.90 25.75 -3.02
N SER A 87 -27.59 24.79 -2.41
CA SER A 87 -27.50 23.36 -2.71
C SER A 87 -28.27 23.01 -3.98
N GLY A 88 -27.81 22.00 -4.73
CA GLY A 88 -28.59 21.46 -5.85
C GLY A 88 -27.76 20.66 -6.87
N GLN A 89 -27.86 19.33 -6.79
CA GLN A 89 -27.64 18.35 -7.87
C GLN A 89 -26.23 18.26 -8.52
N GLY A 90 -25.87 17.05 -8.96
CA GLY A 90 -24.54 16.74 -9.47
C GLY A 90 -24.47 16.77 -11.00
N ILE A 91 -23.50 17.51 -11.54
CA ILE A 91 -23.11 17.46 -12.96
C ILE A 91 -21.59 17.22 -13.03
N SER A 92 -21.14 16.51 -14.07
CA SER A 92 -19.76 16.03 -14.25
C SER A 92 -18.70 17.13 -14.16
N LYS A 93 -17.79 17.04 -13.18
CA LYS A 93 -16.61 17.90 -13.10
C LYS A 93 -15.57 17.48 -14.15
N ASN A 94 -15.62 18.14 -15.32
CA ASN A 94 -14.52 18.07 -16.30
C ASN A 94 -13.23 18.62 -15.69
N TRP A 95 -12.13 17.89 -15.87
CA TRP A 95 -10.83 18.24 -15.31
C TRP A 95 -10.19 19.36 -16.15
N LEU A 96 -10.41 20.61 -15.75
CA LEU A 96 -9.76 21.77 -16.37
C LEU A 96 -8.26 21.69 -16.15
N LEU A 97 -7.52 21.48 -17.25
CA LEU A 97 -6.08 21.35 -17.25
C LEU A 97 -5.45 22.70 -16.91
N ALA A 98 -4.87 22.83 -15.71
CA ALA A 98 -4.16 24.03 -15.29
C ALA A 98 -3.00 24.30 -16.26
N ARG A 99 -3.11 25.37 -17.05
CA ARG A 99 -2.08 25.77 -18.01
C ARG A 99 -0.95 26.47 -17.26
N TYR A 100 0.18 25.79 -17.15
CA TYR A 100 1.43 26.35 -16.63
C TYR A 100 1.87 27.53 -17.51
N THR A 101 1.74 28.74 -16.99
CA THR A 101 2.17 29.98 -17.66
C THR A 101 3.67 30.15 -17.47
N SER A 102 4.45 30.02 -18.55
CA SER A 102 5.85 30.41 -18.55
C SER A 102 5.99 31.92 -18.48
N ASN A 103 6.67 32.43 -17.45
CA ASN A 103 7.01 33.86 -17.35
C ASN A 103 7.93 34.23 -18.52
N ALA A 104 7.41 34.99 -19.48
CA ALA A 104 8.14 35.53 -20.61
C ALA A 104 7.81 37.01 -20.76
N SER A 105 8.83 37.85 -20.83
CA SER A 105 8.68 39.31 -20.88
C SER A 105 8.11 39.76 -22.23
N PHE A 106 7.11 40.62 -22.14
CA PHE A 106 6.48 41.30 -23.27
C PHE A 106 6.98 42.74 -23.30
N GLU A 107 7.43 43.18 -24.48
CA GLU A 107 7.80 44.56 -24.75
C GLU A 107 6.64 45.25 -25.49
N LEU A 108 6.36 46.48 -25.07
CA LEU A 108 5.33 47.34 -25.64
C LEU A 108 6.03 48.36 -26.54
N ASN A 109 5.80 48.29 -27.85
CA ASN A 109 6.42 49.22 -28.80
C ASN A 109 5.35 50.16 -29.36
N ILE A 110 5.53 51.47 -29.18
CA ILE A 110 4.54 52.52 -29.50
C ILE A 110 5.03 53.40 -30.67
N ASN A 111 5.88 52.83 -31.53
CA ASN A 111 6.37 53.53 -32.72
C ASN A 111 5.38 53.31 -33.87
N ASN A 112 4.73 54.41 -34.29
CA ASN A 112 3.70 54.52 -35.35
C ASN A 112 2.29 54.02 -34.97
N ASP A 113 1.62 54.76 -34.06
CA ASP A 113 0.16 54.86 -33.84
C ASP A 113 -0.67 53.56 -33.68
N ALA A 114 -0.01 52.42 -33.53
CA ALA A 114 -0.62 51.11 -33.38
C ALA A 114 0.16 50.28 -32.34
N VAL A 115 -0.44 50.10 -31.16
CA VAL A 115 0.19 49.37 -30.05
C VAL A 115 0.44 47.91 -30.44
N ARG A 116 1.70 47.52 -30.59
CA ARG A 116 2.11 46.13 -30.83
C ARG A 116 2.89 45.57 -29.64
N PHE A 117 2.43 44.42 -29.18
CA PHE A 117 3.15 43.59 -28.21
C PHE A 117 4.16 42.71 -28.95
N SER A 118 5.44 42.81 -28.59
CA SER A 118 6.51 41.92 -29.04
C SER A 118 7.00 41.06 -27.87
N LEU A 119 7.21 39.76 -28.13
CA LEU A 119 7.89 38.90 -27.15
C LEU A 119 9.39 39.11 -27.30
N GLY A 120 10.03 39.72 -26.30
CA GLY A 120 11.42 40.14 -26.37
C GLY A 120 12.36 38.97 -26.64
N LYS A 121 13.22 39.10 -27.66
CA LYS A 121 14.38 38.22 -27.84
C LYS A 121 15.60 38.93 -27.28
N MET A 122 16.28 38.28 -26.33
CA MET A 122 17.63 38.68 -25.94
C MET A 122 18.55 38.69 -27.17
N PRO A 123 19.46 39.67 -27.31
CA PRO A 123 20.45 39.68 -28.38
C PRO A 123 21.44 38.52 -28.18
N ASP A 124 21.68 37.76 -29.25
CA ASP A 124 22.64 36.65 -29.24
C ASP A 124 24.08 37.19 -29.13
N ASN A 125 24.68 37.14 -27.93
CA ASN A 125 26.12 37.34 -27.80
C ASN A 125 26.87 36.06 -28.24
N SER A 126 27.93 36.21 -29.02
CA SER A 126 28.55 35.12 -29.78
C SER A 126 29.29 34.11 -28.89
N ASN A 127 28.77 32.89 -28.82
CA ASN A 127 29.56 31.71 -28.48
C ASN A 127 29.02 30.47 -29.20
N SER A 128 29.91 29.77 -29.92
CA SER A 128 29.55 28.68 -30.84
C SER A 128 29.16 27.39 -30.11
N THR A 129 27.89 27.29 -29.71
CA THR A 129 27.32 26.03 -29.21
C THR A 129 26.72 25.21 -30.36
N ILE A 130 27.16 23.96 -30.47
CA ILE A 130 26.70 23.01 -31.50
C ILE A 130 25.18 22.82 -31.35
N LYS A 131 24.41 23.27 -32.35
CA LYS A 131 22.95 23.09 -32.42
C LYS A 131 22.61 21.63 -32.70
N GLY A 132 22.74 20.78 -31.68
CA GLY A 132 22.32 19.38 -31.71
C GLY A 132 20.86 19.28 -32.15
N GLU A 133 20.62 18.69 -33.33
CA GLU A 133 19.30 18.66 -33.94
C GLU A 133 18.29 17.96 -33.02
N LYS A 134 17.33 18.72 -32.48
CA LYS A 134 16.18 18.18 -31.76
C LYS A 134 15.22 17.52 -32.78
N LYS A 135 15.60 16.32 -33.25
CA LYS A 135 14.87 15.50 -34.23
C LYS A 135 13.38 15.52 -33.91
N LYS A 136 12.59 16.23 -34.73
CA LYS A 136 11.15 16.39 -34.55
C LYS A 136 10.49 15.01 -34.60
N LYS A 137 10.10 14.46 -33.45
CA LYS A 137 9.43 13.15 -33.36
C LYS A 137 8.11 13.21 -34.15
N ILE A 138 8.13 12.69 -35.38
CA ILE A 138 6.97 12.64 -36.27
C ILE A 138 5.87 11.84 -35.56
N LYS A 139 4.78 12.52 -35.19
CA LYS A 139 3.68 11.90 -34.44
C LYS A 139 2.85 11.05 -35.42
N MET A 140 3.04 9.73 -35.34
CA MET A 140 2.21 8.73 -36.04
C MET A 140 0.72 9.06 -35.96
N SER A 141 0.03 8.98 -37.10
CA SER A 141 -1.41 9.24 -37.16
C SER A 141 -2.20 8.28 -36.25
N ARG A 142 -3.36 8.71 -35.74
CA ARG A 142 -4.20 7.87 -34.85
C ARG A 142 -4.54 6.52 -35.49
N LYS A 143 -4.76 6.48 -36.82
CA LYS A 143 -4.99 5.25 -37.60
C LYS A 143 -3.74 4.36 -37.65
N ALA A 144 -2.55 4.93 -37.89
CA ALA A 144 -1.29 4.19 -37.93
C ALA A 144 -0.96 3.55 -36.57
N LYS A 145 -1.03 4.32 -35.47
CA LYS A 145 -0.79 3.82 -34.10
C LYS A 145 -1.75 2.69 -33.69
N VAL A 146 -3.00 2.69 -34.18
CA VAL A 146 -3.94 1.59 -33.96
C VAL A 146 -3.56 0.32 -34.76
N LYS A 147 -3.10 0.46 -36.01
CA LYS A 147 -2.58 -0.68 -36.79
C LYS A 147 -1.35 -1.31 -36.12
N GLU A 148 -0.42 -0.48 -35.67
CA GLU A 148 0.79 -0.86 -34.91
C GLU A 148 0.44 -1.65 -33.63
N LEU A 149 -0.45 -1.11 -32.79
CA LEU A 149 -0.92 -1.81 -31.57
C LEU A 149 -1.65 -3.13 -31.90
N ARG A 150 -2.38 -3.21 -33.02
CA ARG A 150 -2.99 -4.47 -33.49
C ARG A 150 -1.94 -5.50 -33.91
N PHE A 151 -0.87 -5.08 -34.59
CA PHE A 151 0.24 -5.96 -34.98
C PHE A 151 0.96 -6.54 -33.75
N TYR A 152 1.30 -5.71 -32.75
CA TYR A 152 1.91 -6.22 -31.50
C TYR A 152 0.99 -7.18 -30.74
N ARG A 153 -0.32 -6.92 -30.70
CA ARG A 153 -1.32 -7.85 -30.11
C ARG A 153 -1.38 -9.19 -30.86
N LEU A 154 -1.32 -9.19 -32.19
CA LEU A 154 -1.28 -10.41 -33.00
C LEU A 154 0.02 -11.20 -32.79
N LYS A 155 1.18 -10.53 -32.76
CA LYS A 155 2.49 -11.15 -32.49
C LYS A 155 2.53 -11.76 -31.08
N ALA A 156 1.95 -11.10 -30.08
CA ALA A 156 1.77 -11.63 -28.73
C ALA A 156 0.85 -12.85 -28.70
N LYS A 157 -0.31 -12.81 -29.38
CA LYS A 157 -1.21 -13.97 -29.48
C LYS A 157 -0.53 -15.18 -30.17
N LYS A 158 0.28 -14.95 -31.22
CA LYS A 158 1.05 -16.03 -31.86
C LYS A 158 2.11 -16.65 -30.93
N LYS A 159 2.77 -15.86 -30.07
CA LYS A 159 3.69 -16.37 -29.03
C LYS A 159 2.98 -17.11 -27.88
N MET A 160 1.73 -16.76 -27.56
CA MET A 160 0.97 -17.42 -26.48
C MET A 160 0.29 -18.70 -26.94
N ASN A 161 -0.17 -18.73 -28.20
CA ASN A 161 -0.81 -19.88 -28.84
C ASN A 161 0.21 -20.73 -29.65
N SER A 162 1.50 -20.71 -29.31
CA SER A 162 2.50 -21.56 -29.97
C SER A 162 2.31 -23.03 -29.57
N PRO A 163 2.36 -24.00 -30.51
CA PRO A 163 2.33 -25.42 -30.17
C PRO A 163 3.52 -25.85 -29.31
N ASN A 164 4.70 -25.30 -29.56
CA ASN A 164 5.87 -25.49 -28.71
C ASN A 164 5.67 -24.77 -27.35
N PRO A 165 5.77 -25.48 -26.21
CA PRO A 165 5.54 -24.92 -24.88
C PRO A 165 6.70 -24.06 -24.38
N GLU A 166 7.95 -24.37 -24.72
CA GLU A 166 9.13 -23.56 -24.34
C GLU A 166 9.03 -22.13 -24.89
N VAL A 167 8.60 -21.96 -26.15
CA VAL A 167 8.35 -20.63 -26.74
C VAL A 167 7.29 -19.85 -25.95
N ARG A 168 6.28 -20.56 -25.44
CA ARG A 168 5.19 -20.00 -24.62
C ARG A 168 5.70 -19.62 -23.23
N ILE A 169 6.47 -20.48 -22.57
CA ILE A 169 7.06 -20.28 -21.23
C ILE A 169 8.06 -19.12 -21.25
N ARG A 170 9.06 -19.17 -22.15
CA ARG A 170 10.04 -18.08 -22.36
C ARG A 170 9.34 -16.74 -22.62
N TYR A 171 8.20 -16.72 -23.32
CA TYR A 171 7.44 -15.48 -23.51
C TYR A 171 6.69 -14.99 -22.25
N LYS A 172 6.14 -15.89 -21.42
CA LYS A 172 5.59 -15.53 -20.10
C LYS A 172 6.70 -14.90 -19.22
N LEU A 173 7.87 -15.55 -19.18
CA LEU A 173 9.05 -15.15 -18.40
C LEU A 173 9.62 -13.79 -18.86
N GLU A 174 9.83 -13.62 -20.17
CA GLU A 174 10.27 -12.34 -20.79
C GLU A 174 9.31 -11.18 -20.42
N LYS A 175 8.00 -11.46 -20.31
CA LYS A 175 6.98 -10.50 -19.89
C LYS A 175 7.00 -10.24 -18.38
N ALA A 176 7.29 -11.26 -17.56
CA ALA A 176 7.35 -11.16 -16.11
C ALA A 176 8.58 -10.35 -15.65
N LYS A 177 9.79 -10.70 -16.12
CA LYS A 177 11.03 -9.96 -15.81
C LYS A 177 10.97 -8.48 -16.26
N ARG A 178 10.30 -8.20 -17.40
CA ARG A 178 10.00 -6.80 -17.81
C ARG A 178 8.98 -6.07 -16.92
N LYS A 179 8.10 -6.75 -16.17
CA LYS A 179 7.22 -6.12 -15.16
C LYS A 179 7.96 -5.91 -13.85
N GLU A 180 8.76 -6.89 -13.42
CA GLU A 180 9.61 -6.85 -12.24
C GLU A 180 10.60 -5.67 -12.29
N ALA A 181 11.38 -5.53 -13.38
CA ALA A 181 12.30 -4.41 -13.54
C ALA A 181 11.60 -3.03 -13.45
N TRP A 182 10.38 -2.91 -13.99
CA TRP A 182 9.55 -1.71 -13.88
C TRP A 182 9.03 -1.46 -12.45
N LEU A 183 8.75 -2.52 -11.67
CA LEU A 183 8.38 -2.41 -10.27
C LEU A 183 9.58 -1.97 -9.40
N ILE A 184 10.78 -2.46 -9.70
CA ILE A 184 12.03 -2.03 -9.05
C ILE A 184 12.31 -0.54 -9.37
N GLU A 185 12.21 -0.15 -10.65
CA GLU A 185 12.31 1.25 -11.10
C GLU A 185 11.25 2.15 -10.45
N LYS A 186 10.11 1.60 -10.01
CA LYS A 186 9.10 2.31 -9.21
C LYS A 186 9.47 2.39 -7.74
N LEU A 187 9.94 1.31 -7.13
CA LEU A 187 10.28 1.24 -5.71
C LEU A 187 11.48 2.12 -5.33
N GLN A 188 12.50 2.20 -6.19
CA GLN A 188 13.65 3.10 -6.02
C GLN A 188 13.23 4.58 -5.85
N LYS A 189 12.07 4.99 -6.37
CA LYS A 189 11.55 6.37 -6.24
C LYS A 189 10.86 6.64 -4.89
N PHE A 190 10.72 5.61 -4.04
CA PHE A 190 10.28 5.69 -2.65
C PHE A 190 11.43 5.41 -1.66
N GLU A 191 12.64 5.18 -2.16
CA GLU A 191 13.85 5.12 -1.33
C GLU A 191 14.27 6.55 -1.00
N VAL A 192 14.00 6.99 0.23
CA VAL A 192 14.53 8.26 0.71
C VAL A 192 16.01 8.04 1.02
N SER A 193 16.86 8.93 0.53
CA SER A 193 18.30 8.91 0.86
C SER A 193 18.44 8.97 2.37
N LYS A 194 18.94 7.88 2.97
CA LYS A 194 19.29 7.86 4.39
C LYS A 194 20.52 8.77 4.55
N PRO A 195 20.46 9.88 5.32
CA PRO A 195 21.67 10.57 5.72
C PRO A 195 22.59 9.58 6.45
N PRO A 196 23.92 9.81 6.46
CA PRO A 196 24.83 9.03 7.30
C PRO A 196 24.31 9.07 8.74
N ALA A 197 24.43 7.95 9.45
CA ALA A 197 23.97 7.89 10.84
C ALA A 197 24.70 8.96 11.65
N GLU A 198 23.96 9.96 12.13
CA GLU A 198 24.48 10.90 13.12
C GLU A 198 24.99 10.09 14.32
N THR A 199 26.16 10.46 14.85
CA THR A 199 26.72 9.86 16.07
C THR A 199 25.89 10.27 17.28
N TYR A 200 24.70 9.68 17.38
CA TYR A 200 23.88 9.72 18.58
C TYR A 200 24.58 8.91 19.64
N ASP A 201 25.04 9.58 20.70
CA ASP A 201 25.64 8.93 21.86
C ASP A 201 24.65 7.92 22.45
N PRO A 202 24.92 6.61 22.36
CA PRO A 202 23.99 5.60 22.84
C PRO A 202 24.07 5.58 24.36
N GLU A 203 23.19 6.33 25.03
CA GLU A 203 23.06 6.34 26.50
C GLU A 203 23.23 4.91 27.04
N ILE A 204 24.36 4.64 27.70
CA ILE A 204 24.76 3.28 28.08
C ILE A 204 23.84 2.84 29.22
N LEU A 205 22.76 2.14 28.86
CA LEU A 205 21.82 1.54 29.79
C LEU A 205 22.47 0.31 30.42
N THR A 206 22.39 0.20 31.74
CA THR A 206 22.87 -1.01 32.43
C THR A 206 21.92 -2.19 32.18
N GLU A 207 22.38 -3.42 32.44
CA GLU A 207 21.55 -4.61 32.23
C GLU A 207 20.30 -4.62 33.13
N GLU A 208 20.41 -4.06 34.34
CA GLU A 208 19.29 -3.87 35.27
C GLU A 208 18.29 -2.85 34.75
N GLU A 209 18.76 -1.73 34.17
CA GLU A 209 17.91 -0.74 33.53
C GLU A 209 17.17 -1.34 32.32
N ILE A 210 17.87 -2.08 31.46
CA ILE A 210 17.28 -2.78 30.32
C ILE A 210 16.21 -3.79 30.79
N HIS A 211 16.50 -4.60 31.82
CA HIS A 211 15.57 -5.57 32.38
C HIS A 211 14.34 -4.91 33.03
N TYR A 212 14.54 -3.81 33.75
CA TYR A 212 13.47 -2.98 34.31
C TYR A 212 12.59 -2.37 33.20
N LEU A 213 13.19 -1.75 32.18
CA LEU A 213 12.48 -1.15 31.06
C LEU A 213 11.72 -2.20 30.23
N LYS A 214 12.27 -3.41 30.07
CA LYS A 214 11.61 -4.55 29.42
C LYS A 214 10.38 -5.02 30.19
N ARG A 215 10.47 -5.22 31.51
CA ARG A 215 9.32 -5.54 32.39
C ARG A 215 8.26 -4.43 32.39
N THR A 216 8.70 -3.18 32.52
CA THR A 216 7.83 -2.00 32.66
C THR A 216 7.15 -1.64 31.34
N GLY A 217 7.87 -1.68 30.22
CA GLY A 217 7.32 -1.50 28.88
C GLY A 217 6.29 -2.56 28.51
N GLU A 218 6.49 -3.82 28.93
CA GLU A 218 5.48 -4.87 28.70
C GLU A 218 4.22 -4.66 29.54
N LYS A 219 4.33 -4.23 30.81
CA LYS A 219 3.18 -3.97 31.68
C LYS A 219 2.34 -2.75 31.26
N LYS A 220 2.95 -1.70 30.69
CA LYS A 220 2.23 -0.49 30.26
C LYS A 220 1.27 -0.77 29.09
N LYS A 221 0.18 0.01 29.00
CA LYS A 221 -0.90 -0.16 27.99
C LYS A 221 -0.77 0.75 26.76
N ASN A 222 0.22 1.64 26.69
CA ASN A 222 0.42 2.53 25.55
C ASN A 222 1.10 1.81 24.38
N TYR A 223 0.48 1.85 23.19
CA TYR A 223 1.02 1.22 21.99
C TYR A 223 0.76 2.03 20.71
N VAL A 224 1.67 1.90 19.75
CA VAL A 224 1.59 2.48 18.40
C VAL A 224 1.39 1.34 17.39
N PRO A 225 0.24 1.29 16.68
CA PRO A 225 0.00 0.26 15.68
C PRO A 225 0.68 0.60 14.33
N VAL A 226 1.60 -0.26 13.89
CA VAL A 226 2.20 -0.22 12.55
C VAL A 226 1.50 -1.25 11.67
N GLY A 227 0.73 -0.77 10.70
CA GLY A 227 0.03 -1.62 9.73
C GLY A 227 0.78 -1.77 8.40
N ARG A 228 0.07 -2.26 7.37
CA ARG A 228 0.55 -2.46 5.98
C ARG A 228 1.29 -1.28 5.30
N ARG A 229 1.33 -0.08 5.89
CA ARG A 229 2.10 1.06 5.38
C ARG A 229 3.57 1.05 5.85
N GLY A 230 3.93 0.15 6.77
CA GLY A 230 5.22 0.17 7.45
C GLY A 230 5.45 1.46 8.23
N VAL A 231 6.72 1.83 8.37
CA VAL A 231 7.16 3.06 9.04
C VAL A 231 6.91 4.28 8.15
N PHE A 232 6.26 5.30 8.70
CA PHE A 232 6.05 6.60 8.08
C PHE A 232 5.93 7.68 9.17
N GLY A 233 6.07 8.97 8.83
CA GLY A 233 6.20 10.04 9.83
C GLY A 233 5.07 10.14 10.88
N GLY A 234 3.86 9.69 10.54
CA GLY A 234 2.75 9.60 11.49
C GLY A 234 2.92 8.55 12.60
N VAL A 235 3.75 7.53 12.39
CA VAL A 235 4.14 6.54 13.42
C VAL A 235 5.08 7.21 14.43
N VAL A 236 6.10 7.91 13.91
CA VAL A 236 7.12 8.63 14.70
C VAL A 236 6.48 9.73 15.54
N LEU A 237 5.61 10.55 14.94
CA LEU A 237 4.75 11.52 15.63
C LEU A 237 4.00 10.87 16.81
N ASN A 238 3.39 9.69 16.60
CA ASN A 238 2.63 9.03 17.66
C ASN A 238 3.53 8.48 18.78
N MET A 239 4.77 8.07 18.48
CA MET A 239 5.77 7.72 19.50
C MET A 239 6.14 8.95 20.35
N HIS A 240 6.47 10.10 19.73
CA HIS A 240 6.76 11.34 20.47
C HIS A 240 5.58 11.82 21.33
N LEU A 241 4.33 11.64 20.87
CA LEU A 241 3.13 11.97 21.65
C LEU A 241 2.99 11.09 22.91
N HIS A 242 3.28 9.79 22.83
CA HIS A 242 3.32 8.93 24.03
C HIS A 242 4.49 9.28 24.96
N TRP A 243 5.66 9.60 24.40
CA TRP A 243 6.86 9.92 25.18
C TRP A 243 6.78 11.20 26.02
N LYS A 244 5.83 12.08 25.70
CA LYS A 244 5.48 13.23 26.56
C LYS A 244 5.00 12.84 27.97
N ARG A 245 4.52 11.59 28.18
CA ARG A 245 3.98 11.12 29.48
C ARG A 245 4.55 9.77 29.95
N HIS A 246 5.24 9.02 29.10
CA HIS A 246 5.72 7.67 29.41
C HIS A 246 7.13 7.47 28.85
N GLU A 247 8.08 6.92 29.60
CA GLU A 247 9.45 6.73 29.09
C GLU A 247 9.56 5.62 28.03
N THR A 248 8.66 4.64 28.09
CA THR A 248 8.59 3.50 27.17
C THR A 248 7.30 3.49 26.36
N VAL A 249 7.38 2.97 25.13
CA VAL A 249 6.25 2.77 24.22
C VAL A 249 6.38 1.42 23.49
N LYS A 250 5.26 0.73 23.27
CA LYS A 250 5.22 -0.50 22.46
C LYS A 250 4.82 -0.19 21.02
N VAL A 251 5.57 -0.68 20.05
CA VAL A 251 5.23 -0.58 18.62
C VAL A 251 4.80 -1.95 18.13
N VAL A 252 3.56 -2.09 17.64
CA VAL A 252 2.94 -3.37 17.26
C VAL A 252 2.81 -3.45 15.73
N CYS A 253 3.62 -4.31 15.11
CA CYS A 253 3.77 -4.40 13.65
C CYS A 253 2.89 -5.53 13.07
N LYS A 254 1.66 -5.21 12.65
CA LYS A 254 0.69 -6.21 12.15
C LYS A 254 -0.13 -5.70 10.95
N PRO A 255 -0.12 -6.39 9.79
CA PRO A 255 0.76 -7.51 9.43
C PRO A 255 2.21 -7.04 9.21
N CYS A 256 3.17 -7.94 9.43
CA CYS A 256 4.59 -7.75 9.16
C CYS A 256 5.18 -9.11 8.73
N ARG A 257 6.18 -9.11 7.85
CA ARG A 257 6.91 -10.34 7.48
C ARG A 257 7.85 -10.78 8.61
N PRO A 258 8.27 -12.06 8.68
CA PRO A 258 9.49 -12.41 9.42
C PRO A 258 10.67 -11.57 8.91
N GLY A 259 11.63 -11.24 9.77
CA GLY A 259 12.74 -10.33 9.47
C GLY A 259 12.37 -8.83 9.46
N GLN A 260 11.27 -8.46 8.79
CA GLN A 260 10.88 -7.06 8.58
C GLN A 260 10.64 -6.25 9.88
N VAL A 261 10.35 -6.92 11.01
CA VAL A 261 10.26 -6.25 12.33
C VAL A 261 11.60 -5.60 12.73
N TYR A 262 12.74 -6.20 12.37
CA TYR A 262 14.07 -5.65 12.67
C TYR A 262 14.38 -4.43 11.78
N GLU A 263 14.00 -4.45 10.50
CA GLU A 263 14.09 -3.27 9.61
C GLU A 263 13.28 -2.09 10.18
N TYR A 264 12.05 -2.36 10.64
CA TYR A 264 11.22 -1.34 11.28
C TYR A 264 11.79 -0.86 12.62
N ALA A 265 12.45 -1.72 13.40
CA ALA A 265 13.12 -1.31 14.63
C ALA A 265 14.28 -0.35 14.35
N VAL A 266 15.14 -0.67 13.39
CA VAL A 266 16.28 0.18 12.98
C VAL A 266 15.81 1.52 12.39
N GLU A 267 14.84 1.50 11.47
CA GLU A 267 14.34 2.73 10.84
C GLU A 267 13.55 3.62 11.83
N LEU A 268 12.81 3.04 12.77
CA LEU A 268 12.19 3.82 13.85
C LEU A 268 13.24 4.40 14.81
N ALA A 269 14.25 3.62 15.21
CA ALA A 269 15.33 4.13 16.06
C ALA A 269 16.02 5.35 15.40
N ARG A 270 16.37 5.23 14.11
CA ARG A 270 16.93 6.33 13.29
C ARG A 270 16.03 7.56 13.27
N LEU A 271 14.74 7.38 13.01
CA LEU A 271 13.80 8.49 12.80
C LEU A 271 13.33 9.17 14.09
N SER A 272 13.17 8.42 15.18
CA SER A 272 12.64 8.93 16.45
C SER A 272 13.71 9.21 17.50
N LYS A 273 14.97 8.84 17.23
CA LYS A 273 16.10 8.81 18.19
C LYS A 273 15.76 8.03 19.47
N GLY A 274 15.03 6.93 19.30
CA GLY A 274 14.57 6.06 20.39
C GLY A 274 15.42 4.80 20.51
N ILE A 275 15.72 4.40 21.74
CA ILE A 275 16.50 3.19 22.04
C ILE A 275 15.59 1.96 21.97
N VAL A 276 16.02 0.93 21.24
CA VAL A 276 15.32 -0.38 21.18
C VAL A 276 15.71 -1.20 22.41
N ILE A 277 14.73 -1.63 23.21
CA ILE A 277 14.94 -2.39 24.46
C ILE A 277 14.66 -3.89 24.27
N ASP A 278 13.64 -4.24 23.50
CA ASP A 278 13.20 -5.63 23.31
C ASP A 278 12.46 -5.80 21.98
N ILE A 279 12.73 -6.88 21.25
CA ILE A 279 11.99 -7.25 20.03
C ILE A 279 11.33 -8.61 20.30
N LYS A 280 10.01 -8.62 20.42
CA LYS A 280 9.23 -9.80 20.78
C LYS A 280 8.75 -10.56 19.54
N PRO A 281 8.67 -11.91 19.57
CA PRO A 281 8.23 -12.73 18.45
C PRO A 281 6.76 -12.53 18.04
N ASN A 282 5.97 -11.80 18.85
CA ASN A 282 4.59 -11.41 18.51
C ASN A 282 4.52 -10.14 17.63
N ASN A 283 5.63 -9.78 16.97
CA ASN A 283 5.87 -8.56 16.21
C ASN A 283 5.67 -7.26 17.02
N THR A 284 6.12 -7.24 18.28
CA THR A 284 6.09 -6.04 19.13
C THR A 284 7.50 -5.60 19.51
N ILE A 285 7.80 -4.32 19.32
CA ILE A 285 9.08 -3.70 19.71
C ILE A 285 8.83 -2.83 20.94
N ILE A 286 9.63 -2.96 21.99
CA ILE A 286 9.66 -2.03 23.13
C ILE A 286 10.72 -0.97 22.84
N PHE A 287 10.28 0.29 22.75
CA PHE A 287 11.16 1.45 22.63
C PHE A 287 11.21 2.25 23.93
N TYR A 288 12.39 2.77 24.25
CA TYR A 288 12.66 3.76 25.29
C TYR A 288 13.04 5.11 24.65
N ARG A 289 12.65 6.21 25.30
CA ARG A 289 12.82 7.57 24.77
C ARG A 289 14.18 8.22 25.06
N GLY A 290 15.01 7.60 25.90
CA GLY A 290 16.19 8.23 26.52
C GLY A 290 15.89 8.87 27.89
N LYS A 291 16.92 9.00 28.72
CA LYS A 291 16.88 9.71 30.01
C LYS A 291 16.65 11.20 29.75
N ASN A 292 17.38 11.76 28.79
CA ASN A 292 17.41 13.19 28.45
C ASN A 292 16.40 13.61 27.36
N TYR A 293 15.22 12.97 27.29
CA TYR A 293 14.25 13.20 26.21
C TYR A 293 13.65 14.63 26.22
N VAL A 294 13.99 15.40 25.19
CA VAL A 294 13.35 16.68 24.85
C VAL A 294 12.36 16.46 23.70
N GLN A 295 11.16 17.05 23.80
CA GLN A 295 10.16 16.99 22.71
C GLN A 295 10.67 17.78 21.48
N PRO A 296 10.95 17.15 20.32
CA PRO A 296 11.57 17.84 19.18
C PRO A 296 10.63 18.88 18.55
N LYS A 297 11.18 19.97 18.01
CA LYS A 297 10.39 21.05 17.36
C LYS A 297 9.59 20.56 16.14
N VAL A 298 10.07 19.52 15.46
CA VAL A 298 9.39 18.85 14.35
C VAL A 298 9.07 17.41 14.76
N MET A 299 7.78 17.11 14.96
CA MET A 299 7.30 15.80 15.44
C MET A 299 7.39 14.65 14.42
N SER A 300 7.51 14.98 13.14
CA SER A 300 7.50 14.02 12.02
C SER A 300 8.66 14.36 11.11
N PRO A 301 9.77 13.60 11.10
CA PRO A 301 10.95 13.93 10.31
C PRO A 301 10.63 14.06 8.79
N PRO A 302 11.25 15.03 8.09
CA PRO A 302 11.03 15.22 6.65
C PRO A 302 11.53 14.04 5.82
N ASP A 303 12.52 13.29 6.33
CA ASP A 303 13.06 12.03 5.80
C ASP A 303 12.02 10.90 5.62
N THR A 304 10.78 11.09 6.05
CA THR A 304 9.76 10.04 6.04
C THR A 304 8.83 10.13 4.82
N LEU A 305 8.43 8.96 4.31
CA LEU A 305 7.37 8.90 3.31
C LEU A 305 6.05 9.43 3.89
N SER A 306 5.34 10.24 3.11
CA SER A 306 3.94 10.60 3.41
C SER A 306 3.06 9.35 3.49
N LYS A 307 2.00 9.39 4.31
CA LYS A 307 1.01 8.31 4.54
C LYS A 307 0.46 7.66 3.26
N GLU A 308 0.37 8.39 2.16
CA GLU A 308 -0.11 7.88 0.86
C GLU A 308 1.01 7.19 0.08
N LYS A 309 2.16 7.84 -0.10
CA LYS A 309 3.36 7.24 -0.71
C LYS A 309 3.78 5.94 -0.02
N ALA A 310 3.69 5.86 1.31
CA ALA A 310 3.98 4.64 2.06
C ALA A 310 3.00 3.48 1.73
N LEU A 311 1.72 3.79 1.48
CA LEU A 311 0.74 2.80 1.00
C LEU A 311 0.96 2.42 -0.47
N GLU A 312 1.49 3.34 -1.29
CA GLU A 312 1.85 3.05 -2.69
C GLU A 312 3.09 2.15 -2.77
N LYS A 313 4.15 2.43 -1.99
CA LYS A 313 5.33 1.57 -1.84
C LYS A 313 4.94 0.12 -1.53
N TYR A 314 4.15 -0.11 -0.48
CA TYR A 314 3.65 -1.44 -0.13
C TYR A 314 2.87 -2.14 -1.26
N ARG A 315 2.10 -1.40 -2.07
CA ARG A 315 1.40 -1.97 -3.24
C ARG A 315 2.37 -2.43 -4.33
N TYR A 316 3.48 -1.72 -4.54
CA TYR A 316 4.52 -2.15 -5.48
C TYR A 316 5.33 -3.32 -4.94
N GLU A 317 5.67 -3.37 -3.65
CA GLU A 317 6.31 -4.51 -2.98
C GLU A 317 5.48 -5.79 -3.16
N GLN A 318 4.21 -5.77 -2.74
CA GLN A 318 3.30 -6.91 -2.92
C GLN A 318 3.12 -7.31 -4.39
N SER A 319 3.22 -6.35 -5.31
CA SER A 319 3.19 -6.63 -6.76
C SER A 319 4.48 -7.24 -7.29
N LEU A 320 5.61 -7.00 -6.60
CA LEU A 320 6.96 -7.48 -6.91
C LEU A 320 7.14 -8.93 -6.42
N GLU A 321 6.76 -9.22 -5.17
CA GLU A 321 6.74 -10.58 -4.61
C GLU A 321 5.90 -11.53 -5.48
N HIS A 322 4.69 -11.12 -5.88
CA HIS A 322 3.86 -11.91 -6.78
C HIS A 322 4.48 -12.04 -8.20
N THR A 323 5.36 -11.14 -8.65
CA THR A 323 6.13 -11.37 -9.88
C THR A 323 7.30 -12.31 -9.69
N SER A 324 8.03 -12.23 -8.57
CA SER A 324 9.11 -13.17 -8.24
C SER A 324 8.56 -14.61 -8.19
N GLN A 325 7.52 -14.84 -7.40
CA GLN A 325 6.83 -16.13 -7.27
C GLN A 325 6.17 -16.64 -8.57
N PHE A 326 6.01 -15.76 -9.56
CA PHE A 326 5.55 -16.11 -10.90
C PHE A 326 6.70 -16.28 -11.90
N ILE A 327 7.89 -15.75 -11.62
CA ILE A 327 9.12 -16.01 -12.38
C ILE A 327 9.70 -17.36 -11.96
N GLU A 328 9.82 -17.60 -10.66
CA GLU A 328 10.27 -18.86 -10.05
C GLU A 328 9.56 -20.07 -10.69
N LYS A 329 8.21 -20.06 -10.68
CA LYS A 329 7.36 -21.11 -11.28
C LYS A 329 7.45 -21.23 -12.80
N LEU A 330 7.95 -20.22 -13.49
CA LEU A 330 8.18 -20.26 -14.95
C LEU A 330 9.58 -20.71 -15.32
N GLU A 331 10.51 -20.64 -14.38
CA GLU A 331 11.85 -21.20 -14.52
C GLU A 331 11.80 -22.70 -14.17
N GLU A 332 10.99 -23.07 -13.17
CA GLU A 332 10.55 -24.45 -12.88
C GLU A 332 9.81 -25.10 -14.08
N GLU A 333 8.73 -24.49 -14.61
CA GLU A 333 8.00 -25.00 -15.81
C GLU A 333 8.92 -25.15 -17.05
N LEU A 334 10.04 -24.41 -17.11
CA LEU A 334 11.02 -24.47 -18.19
C LEU A 334 12.03 -25.60 -17.98
N GLU A 335 12.54 -25.76 -16.75
CA GLU A 335 13.50 -26.81 -16.40
C GLU A 335 12.86 -28.20 -16.47
N GLU A 336 11.65 -28.38 -15.91
CA GLU A 336 10.89 -29.64 -16.03
C GLU A 336 10.73 -30.06 -17.50
N TYR A 337 10.44 -29.11 -18.38
CA TYR A 337 10.31 -29.36 -19.82
C TYR A 337 11.65 -29.75 -20.48
N HIS A 338 12.76 -29.14 -20.07
CA HIS A 338 14.10 -29.54 -20.54
C HIS A 338 14.48 -30.93 -20.06
N GLN A 339 14.29 -31.25 -18.77
CA GLN A 339 14.50 -32.59 -18.23
C GLN A 339 13.61 -33.63 -18.94
N HIS A 340 12.36 -33.30 -19.27
CA HIS A 340 11.48 -34.18 -20.04
C HIS A 340 12.02 -34.47 -21.45
N LEU A 341 12.49 -33.45 -22.17
CA LEU A 341 13.11 -33.62 -23.49
C LEU A 341 14.38 -34.48 -23.42
N GLU A 342 15.21 -34.35 -22.38
CA GLU A 342 16.39 -35.21 -22.20
C GLU A 342 16.03 -36.67 -21.95
N ARG A 343 15.05 -36.94 -21.06
CA ARG A 343 14.57 -38.31 -20.80
C ARG A 343 14.01 -38.94 -22.08
N PHE A 344 13.28 -38.17 -22.88
CA PHE A 344 12.73 -38.62 -24.17
C PHE A 344 13.78 -38.84 -25.26
N ARG A 345 14.91 -38.11 -25.24
CA ARG A 345 16.07 -38.38 -26.13
C ARG A 345 16.78 -39.66 -25.72
N LYS A 346 17.17 -39.78 -24.45
CA LYS A 346 17.88 -40.96 -23.92
C LYS A 346 17.11 -42.25 -24.18
N GLY A 347 15.78 -42.25 -23.99
CA GLY A 347 14.92 -43.40 -24.28
C GLY A 347 14.69 -43.72 -25.77
N ARG A 348 15.21 -42.91 -26.69
CA ARG A 348 15.27 -43.17 -28.15
C ARG A 348 16.68 -43.53 -28.63
N GLU A 349 17.70 -43.26 -27.81
CA GLU A 349 19.10 -43.60 -28.06
C GLU A 349 19.45 -44.98 -27.47
N SER A 350 18.58 -45.53 -26.61
CA SER A 350 18.66 -46.85 -26.00
C SER A 350 17.83 -47.94 -26.72
N THR A 351 17.38 -47.68 -27.95
CA THR A 351 16.50 -48.54 -28.76
C THR A 351 16.88 -48.52 -30.23
#